data_AF-A0A1L5KZ23-F1
#
_entry.id   AF-A0A1L5KZ23-F1
#
_cell.length_a   1.000
_cell.length_b   1.000
_cell.length_c   1.000
_cell.angle_alpha   90.00
_cell.angle_beta   90.00
_cell.angle_gamma   90.00
#
_symmetry.space_group_name_H-M   'P 1'
#
loop_
_entity.id
_entity.type
_entity.pdbx_description
1 polymer ?
#
loop_
_entity_poly.entity_id
_entity_poly.type
_entity_poly.pdbx_seq_one_letter_code
_entity_poly.pdbx_strand_id
1 'polypeptide(L)'
;NFDKWLKALKKNSPELAEMSAQLHRSFAALSRDEQRLAELFLHDVERGDVEVEAGMTLRDYITRYAAREKNEQVDKLVDRLGVNRSVVEEFLAKRIDEANINEFGRFDALRSSLDVQRAKAFFEQHDHKALPVFKVRMRATNMLKRFVLMGGFDIDDTDNTDGQSETKNEH
;
A
#
# COMPACT_ATOMS: atom_id res chain seq x y z
N ASN A 1 10.71 -10.91 -23.84
CA ASN A 1 9.39 -11.58 -23.65
C ASN A 1 8.26 -10.56 -23.63
N PHE A 2 8.35 -9.51 -22.82
CA PHE A 2 7.32 -8.46 -22.75
C PHE A 2 6.96 -7.81 -24.11
N ASP A 3 7.94 -7.32 -24.88
CA ASP A 3 7.65 -6.74 -26.21
C ASP A 3 7.02 -7.72 -27.21
N LYS A 4 7.38 -9.00 -27.11
CA LYS A 4 6.80 -10.06 -27.95
C LYS A 4 5.34 -10.29 -27.56
N TRP A 5 5.06 -10.33 -26.26
CA TRP A 5 3.70 -10.42 -25.73
C TRP A 5 2.84 -9.22 -26.14
N LEU A 6 3.33 -7.97 -26.01
CA LEU A 6 2.60 -6.78 -26.47
C LEU A 6 2.26 -6.82 -27.96
N LYS A 7 3.19 -7.28 -28.80
CA LYS A 7 2.96 -7.44 -30.24
C LYS A 7 1.91 -8.53 -30.52
N ALA A 8 1.93 -9.63 -29.77
CA ALA A 8 0.94 -10.70 -29.89
C ALA A 8 -0.45 -10.22 -29.45
N LEU A 9 -0.54 -9.48 -28.34
CA LEU A 9 -1.78 -8.93 -27.80
C LEU A 9 -2.43 -7.95 -28.80
N LYS A 10 -1.67 -6.96 -29.27
CA LYS A 10 -2.17 -5.96 -30.24
C LYS A 10 -2.67 -6.55 -31.55
N LYS A 11 -2.09 -7.68 -31.98
CA LYS A 11 -2.47 -8.39 -33.22
C LYS A 11 -3.54 -9.46 -33.01
N ASN A 12 -3.98 -9.67 -31.77
CA ASN A 12 -4.81 -10.81 -31.38
C ASN A 12 -4.25 -12.13 -31.96
N SER A 13 -2.93 -12.31 -31.82
CA SER A 13 -2.18 -13.42 -32.42
C SER A 13 -2.58 -14.76 -31.78
N PRO A 14 -2.65 -15.87 -32.55
CA PRO A 14 -2.85 -17.21 -31.98
C PRO A 14 -1.72 -17.61 -31.00
N GLU A 15 -0.55 -16.98 -31.10
CA GLU A 15 0.61 -17.22 -30.22
C GLU A 15 0.49 -16.51 -28.86
N LEU A 16 -0.58 -15.72 -28.61
CA LEU A 16 -0.73 -14.93 -27.39
C LEU A 16 -0.64 -15.80 -26.12
N ALA A 17 -1.25 -16.98 -26.14
CA ALA A 17 -1.21 -17.90 -25.01
C ALA A 17 0.22 -18.38 -24.70
N GLU A 18 1.00 -18.70 -25.73
CA GLU A 18 2.40 -19.11 -25.57
C GLU A 18 3.27 -17.96 -25.04
N MET A 19 3.10 -16.77 -25.62
CA MET A 19 3.85 -15.58 -25.19
C MET A 19 3.51 -15.19 -23.74
N SER A 20 2.26 -15.36 -23.32
CA SER A 20 1.82 -15.12 -21.94
C SER A 20 2.47 -16.12 -20.98
N ALA A 21 2.48 -17.41 -21.33
CA ALA A 21 3.17 -18.43 -20.55
C ALA A 21 4.68 -18.16 -20.44
N GLN A 22 5.32 -17.70 -21.51
CA GLN A 22 6.73 -17.32 -21.50
C GLN A 22 7.00 -16.07 -20.66
N LEU A 23 6.07 -15.11 -20.66
CA LEU A 23 6.15 -13.92 -19.81
C LEU A 23 6.02 -14.28 -18.33
N HIS A 24 5.03 -15.10 -17.95
CA HIS A 24 4.87 -15.57 -16.57
C HIS A 24 6.07 -16.38 -16.08
N ARG A 25 6.75 -17.16 -16.94
CA ARG A 25 8.02 -17.81 -16.55
C ARG A 25 9.09 -16.82 -16.11
N SER A 26 9.09 -15.59 -16.65
CA SER A 26 10.03 -14.55 -16.22
C SER A 26 9.70 -13.96 -14.84
N PHE A 27 8.49 -14.20 -14.31
CA PHE A 27 8.07 -13.71 -13.00
C PHE A 27 8.72 -14.50 -11.84
N ALA A 28 9.28 -15.68 -12.11
CA ALA A 28 9.95 -16.48 -11.09
C ALA A 28 11.14 -15.75 -10.41
N ALA A 29 11.68 -14.70 -11.03
CA ALA A 29 12.73 -13.87 -10.45
C ALA A 29 12.20 -12.67 -9.64
N LEU A 30 10.88 -12.46 -9.60
CA LEU A 30 10.21 -11.38 -8.87
C LEU A 30 9.79 -11.86 -7.47
N SER A 31 9.77 -10.94 -6.51
CA SER A 31 9.13 -11.15 -5.20
C SER A 31 7.61 -11.32 -5.35
N ARG A 32 6.93 -11.85 -4.32
CA ARG A 32 5.47 -12.05 -4.36
C ARG A 32 4.70 -10.75 -4.63
N ASP A 33 5.12 -9.65 -4.02
CA ASP A 33 4.47 -8.35 -4.24
C ASP A 33 4.68 -7.85 -5.67
N GLU A 34 5.91 -7.99 -6.19
CA GLU A 34 6.20 -7.66 -7.59
C GLU A 34 5.44 -8.55 -8.57
N GLN A 35 5.21 -9.83 -8.25
CA GLN A 35 4.38 -10.73 -9.07
C GLN A 35 2.93 -10.24 -9.12
N ARG A 36 2.34 -9.92 -7.96
CA ARG A 36 0.97 -9.35 -7.90
C ARG A 36 0.86 -8.05 -8.70
N LEU A 37 1.85 -7.16 -8.57
CA LEU A 37 1.87 -5.90 -9.31
C LEU A 37 2.06 -6.12 -10.82
N ALA A 38 2.87 -7.11 -11.20
CA ALA A 38 3.03 -7.49 -12.59
C ALA A 38 1.73 -8.04 -13.17
N GLU A 39 1.03 -8.92 -12.46
CA GLU A 39 -0.27 -9.47 -12.87
C GLU A 39 -1.32 -8.35 -13.02
N LEU A 40 -1.41 -7.45 -12.04
CA LEU A 40 -2.30 -6.29 -12.11
C LEU A 40 -2.02 -5.44 -13.35
N PHE A 41 -0.75 -5.11 -13.58
CA PHE A 41 -0.34 -4.36 -14.77
C PHE A 41 -0.70 -5.07 -16.07
N LEU A 42 -0.47 -6.38 -16.18
CA LEU A 42 -0.81 -7.14 -17.39
C LEU A 42 -2.33 -7.12 -17.65
N HIS A 43 -3.15 -7.29 -16.61
CA HIS A 43 -4.60 -7.22 -16.74
C HIS A 43 -5.08 -5.83 -17.20
N ASP A 44 -4.50 -4.76 -16.66
CA ASP A 44 -4.84 -3.40 -17.06
C ASP A 44 -4.48 -3.14 -18.54
N VAL A 45 -3.36 -3.70 -19.02
CA VAL A 45 -2.98 -3.63 -20.44
C VAL A 45 -3.93 -4.46 -21.32
N GLU A 46 -4.35 -5.64 -20.89
CA GLU A 46 -5.31 -6.48 -21.62
C GLU A 46 -6.69 -5.84 -21.75
N ARG A 47 -7.13 -5.10 -20.72
CA ARG A 47 -8.39 -4.35 -20.72
C ARG A 47 -8.32 -3.04 -21.52
N GLY A 48 -7.11 -2.54 -21.77
CA GLY A 48 -6.89 -1.23 -22.38
C GLY A 48 -6.98 -0.07 -21.40
N ASP A 49 -6.88 -0.35 -20.09
CA ASP A 49 -6.88 0.67 -19.02
C ASP A 49 -5.53 1.40 -18.94
N VAL A 50 -4.46 0.80 -19.49
CA VAL A 50 -3.11 1.38 -19.56
C VAL A 50 -2.50 1.25 -20.94
N GLU A 51 -1.99 2.36 -21.46
CA GLU A 51 -1.16 2.38 -22.66
C GLU A 51 0.33 2.18 -22.32
N VAL A 52 0.98 1.28 -23.05
CA VAL A 52 2.40 1.00 -22.87
C VAL A 52 3.26 1.93 -23.73
N GLU A 53 4.19 2.63 -23.07
CA GLU A 53 5.15 3.58 -23.62
C GLU A 53 6.32 2.86 -24.28
N ALA A 54 6.83 3.45 -25.37
CA ALA A 54 8.00 2.90 -26.06
C ALA A 54 9.26 3.00 -25.19
N GLY A 55 10.03 1.91 -25.12
CA GLY A 55 11.29 1.84 -24.36
C GLY A 55 11.14 1.49 -22.88
N MET A 56 9.90 1.40 -22.37
CA MET A 56 9.62 0.96 -21.00
C MET A 56 9.65 -0.56 -20.87
N THR A 57 10.24 -1.06 -19.81
CA THR A 57 10.27 -2.49 -19.48
C THR A 57 9.15 -2.86 -18.51
N LEU A 58 8.82 -4.16 -18.42
CA LEU A 58 7.92 -4.67 -17.40
C LEU A 58 8.34 -4.27 -15.97
N ARG A 59 9.65 -4.24 -15.68
CA ARG A 59 10.16 -3.84 -14.35
C ARG A 59 9.91 -2.37 -14.05
N ASP A 60 9.98 -1.53 -15.07
CA ASP A 60 9.67 -0.10 -14.91
C ASP A 60 8.18 0.08 -14.57
N TYR A 61 7.30 -0.70 -15.21
CA TYR A 61 5.86 -0.70 -14.86
C TYR A 61 5.59 -1.23 -13.47
N ILE A 62 6.19 -2.35 -13.07
CA ILE A 62 6.08 -2.87 -11.70
C ILE A 62 6.51 -1.79 -10.70
N THR A 63 7.60 -1.09 -10.97
CA THR A 63 8.10 0.00 -10.11
C THR A 63 7.12 1.18 -10.05
N ARG A 64 6.55 1.58 -11.19
CA ARG A 64 5.52 2.64 -11.23
C ARG A 64 4.27 2.26 -10.45
N TYR A 65 3.80 1.03 -10.60
CA TYR A 65 2.64 0.52 -9.85
C TYR A 65 2.92 0.45 -8.35
N ALA A 66 4.10 -0.03 -7.94
CA ALA A 66 4.51 -0.04 -6.54
C ALA A 66 4.56 1.38 -5.95
N ALA A 67 5.10 2.35 -6.70
CA ALA A 67 5.15 3.75 -6.27
C ALA A 67 3.75 4.35 -6.16
N ARG A 68 2.87 4.07 -7.12
CA ARG A 68 1.48 4.52 -7.09
C ARG A 68 0.74 3.95 -5.89
N GLU A 69 0.83 2.65 -5.64
CA GLU A 69 0.19 2.00 -4.50
C GLU A 69 0.68 2.57 -3.17
N LYS A 70 2.00 2.80 -3.02
CA LYS A 70 2.55 3.46 -1.83
C LYS A 70 2.02 4.87 -1.65
N ASN A 71 1.94 5.65 -2.73
CA ASN A 71 1.39 7.00 -2.67
C ASN A 71 -0.08 6.97 -2.26
N GLU A 72 -0.88 6.07 -2.83
CA GLU A 72 -2.29 5.88 -2.46
C GLU A 72 -2.45 5.49 -0.98
N GLN A 73 -1.58 4.62 -0.45
CA GLN A 73 -1.56 4.27 0.98
C GLN A 73 -1.24 5.47 1.86
N VAL A 74 -0.27 6.31 1.48
CA VAL A 74 0.08 7.53 2.21
C VAL A 74 -1.05 8.54 2.14
N ASP A 75 -1.66 8.74 0.96
CA ASP A 75 -2.74 9.70 0.77
C ASP A 75 -3.96 9.29 1.61
N LYS A 76 -4.33 8.00 1.62
CA LYS A 76 -5.35 7.47 2.54
C LYS A 76 -5.00 7.76 4.00
N LEU A 77 -3.77 7.47 4.44
CA LEU A 77 -3.35 7.73 5.82
C LEU A 77 -3.49 9.22 6.21
N VAL A 78 -3.07 10.12 5.32
CA VAL A 78 -3.18 11.57 5.49
C VAL A 78 -4.65 12.02 5.51
N ASP A 79 -5.47 11.49 4.62
CA ASP A 79 -6.88 11.86 4.55
C ASP A 79 -7.67 11.38 5.76
N ARG A 80 -7.46 10.13 6.19
CA ARG A 80 -8.19 9.51 7.31
C ARG A 80 -7.70 9.97 8.68
N LEU A 81 -6.39 10.15 8.86
CA LEU A 81 -5.81 10.47 10.18
C LEU A 81 -5.29 11.91 10.30
N GLY A 82 -5.20 12.65 9.19
CA GLY A 82 -4.72 14.05 9.17
C GLY A 82 -3.25 14.22 9.58
N VAL A 83 -2.43 13.19 9.39
CA VAL A 83 -1.00 13.25 9.71
C VAL A 83 -0.19 14.02 8.67
N ASN A 84 1.01 14.47 9.05
CA ASN A 84 1.91 15.16 8.14
C ASN A 84 2.51 14.19 7.09
N ARG A 85 2.12 14.38 5.82
CA ARG A 85 2.57 13.59 4.67
C ARG A 85 4.08 13.47 4.56
N SER A 86 4.81 14.59 4.64
CA SER A 86 6.26 14.60 4.50
C SER A 86 6.96 13.76 5.56
N VAL A 87 6.45 13.78 6.80
CA VAL A 87 7.00 12.95 7.88
C VAL A 87 6.76 11.46 7.58
N VAL A 88 5.57 11.09 7.09
CA VAL A 88 5.28 9.71 6.69
C VAL A 88 6.19 9.26 5.55
N GLU A 89 6.36 10.07 4.52
CA GLU A 89 7.24 9.77 3.38
C GLU A 89 8.70 9.57 3.82
N GLU A 90 9.19 10.37 4.77
CA GLU A 90 10.52 10.16 5.35
C GLU A 90 10.66 8.82 6.05
N PHE A 91 9.62 8.36 6.75
CA PHE A 91 9.60 7.03 7.35
C PHE A 91 9.67 5.93 6.29
N LEU A 92 8.90 6.06 5.21
CA LEU A 92 8.85 5.06 4.13
C LEU A 92 10.11 5.04 3.24
N ALA A 93 10.83 6.16 3.15
CA ALA A 93 12.08 6.25 2.41
C ALA A 93 13.29 5.67 3.19
N LYS A 94 13.19 5.56 4.52
CA LYS A 94 14.27 5.08 5.40
C LYS A 94 14.02 3.62 5.79
N ARG A 95 15.09 2.91 6.13
CA ARG A 95 14.97 1.58 6.78
C ARG A 95 14.65 1.78 8.26
N ILE A 96 13.36 1.78 8.58
CA ILE A 96 12.86 1.97 9.93
C ILE A 96 12.58 0.62 10.58
N ASP A 97 13.00 0.45 11.83
CA ASP A 97 12.70 -0.71 12.67
C ASP A 97 12.31 -0.27 14.08
N GLU A 98 11.98 -1.23 14.95
CA GLU A 98 11.58 -0.94 16.33
C GLU A 98 12.65 -0.24 17.15
N ALA A 99 13.93 -0.47 16.84
CA ALA A 99 15.05 0.13 17.57
C ALA A 99 15.26 1.60 17.18
N ASN A 100 14.99 1.95 15.92
CA ASN A 100 15.33 3.26 15.38
C ASN A 100 14.12 4.18 15.09
N ILE A 101 12.88 3.67 15.23
CA ILE A 101 11.64 4.38 14.88
C ILE A 101 11.52 5.77 15.51
N ASN A 102 11.96 5.94 16.76
CA ASN A 102 11.89 7.23 17.47
C ASN A 102 13.24 7.92 17.66
N GLU A 103 14.27 7.54 16.89
CA GLU A 103 15.51 8.31 16.87
C GLU A 103 15.22 9.77 16.56
N PHE A 104 15.86 10.68 17.28
CA PHE A 104 15.66 12.14 17.16
C PHE A 104 14.19 12.59 17.35
N GLY A 105 13.34 11.79 18.00
CA GLY A 105 11.93 12.11 18.23
C GLY A 105 11.06 12.10 16.97
N ARG A 106 11.51 11.45 15.88
CA ARG A 106 10.79 11.42 14.59
C ARG A 106 9.37 10.87 14.73
N PHE A 107 9.19 9.80 15.50
CA PHE A 107 7.86 9.19 15.66
C PHE A 107 6.97 10.04 16.57
N ASP A 108 7.54 10.71 17.57
CA ASP A 108 6.82 11.70 18.37
C ASP A 108 6.33 12.87 17.52
N ALA A 109 7.11 13.33 16.54
CA ALA A 109 6.69 14.35 15.58
C ALA A 109 5.52 13.87 14.71
N LEU A 110 5.58 12.63 14.20
CA LEU A 110 4.49 12.04 13.44
C LEU A 110 3.20 11.94 14.28
N ARG A 111 3.30 11.40 15.50
CA ARG A 111 2.17 11.28 16.43
C ARG A 111 1.57 12.63 16.81
N SER A 112 2.41 13.65 16.97
CA SER A 112 1.96 15.01 17.27
C SER A 112 1.21 15.67 16.10
N SER A 113 1.43 15.21 14.88
CA SER A 113 0.72 15.72 13.69
C SER A 113 -0.70 15.16 13.51
N LEU A 114 -1.12 14.20 14.34
CA LEU A 114 -2.42 13.54 14.24
C LEU A 114 -3.60 14.51 14.38
N ASP A 115 -4.50 14.52 13.39
CA ASP A 115 -5.83 15.12 13.53
C ASP A 115 -6.77 14.13 14.23
N VAL A 116 -7.00 14.41 15.51
CA VAL A 116 -7.82 13.55 16.37
C VAL A 116 -9.27 13.48 15.91
N GLN A 117 -9.82 14.53 15.29
CA GLN A 117 -11.21 14.52 14.85
C GLN A 117 -11.38 13.67 13.59
N ARG A 118 -10.46 13.77 12.61
CA ARG A 118 -10.45 12.89 11.44
C ARG A 118 -10.27 11.44 11.83
N ALA A 119 -9.26 11.15 12.67
CA ALA A 119 -9.02 9.80 13.15
C ALA A 119 -10.23 9.24 13.90
N LYS A 120 -10.90 10.07 14.72
CA LYS A 120 -12.13 9.67 15.41
C LYS A 120 -13.23 9.31 14.40
N ALA A 121 -13.53 10.18 13.45
CA ALA A 121 -14.56 9.93 12.44
C ALA A 121 -14.28 8.65 11.64
N PHE A 122 -13.01 8.43 11.26
CA PHE A 122 -12.58 7.22 10.58
C PHE A 122 -12.85 5.94 11.40
N PHE A 123 -12.40 5.90 12.65
CA PHE A 123 -12.60 4.72 13.49
C PHE A 123 -14.06 4.50 13.89
N GLU A 124 -14.82 5.56 14.16
CA GLU A 124 -16.24 5.42 14.52
C GLU A 124 -17.09 4.96 13.32
N GLN A 125 -16.73 5.37 12.10
CA GLN A 125 -17.35 4.88 10.87
C GLN A 125 -17.08 3.39 10.67
N HIS A 126 -15.85 2.94 10.92
CA HIS A 126 -15.45 1.55 10.78
C HIS A 126 -16.07 0.66 11.87
N ASP A 127 -16.04 1.09 13.13
CA ASP A 127 -16.52 0.30 14.27
C ASP A 127 -18.04 0.37 14.47
N HIS A 128 -18.72 1.27 13.76
CA HIS A 128 -20.13 1.63 13.98
C HIS A 128 -20.45 2.00 15.45
N LYS A 129 -19.47 2.55 16.19
CA LYS A 129 -19.61 2.93 17.60
C LYS A 129 -18.82 4.19 17.91
N ALA A 130 -19.30 4.97 18.88
CA ALA A 130 -18.58 6.13 19.36
C ALA A 130 -17.34 5.73 20.18
N LEU A 131 -16.23 6.45 19.99
CA LEU A 131 -14.95 6.19 20.64
C LEU A 131 -14.51 7.38 21.51
N PRO A 132 -14.13 7.13 22.77
CA PRO A 132 -13.46 8.12 23.59
C PRO A 132 -12.16 8.61 22.94
N VAL A 133 -11.86 9.89 23.08
CA VAL A 133 -10.68 10.54 22.47
C VAL A 133 -9.36 9.83 22.82
N PHE A 134 -9.22 9.31 24.05
CA PHE A 134 -8.01 8.59 24.45
C PHE A 134 -7.84 7.27 23.68
N LYS A 135 -8.93 6.54 23.40
CA LYS A 135 -8.90 5.31 22.58
C LYS A 135 -8.55 5.63 21.13
N VAL A 136 -9.09 6.71 20.59
CA VAL A 136 -8.75 7.20 19.23
C VAL A 136 -7.26 7.46 19.11
N ARG A 137 -6.67 8.23 20.05
CA ARG A 137 -5.23 8.53 20.04
C ARG A 137 -4.36 7.27 20.16
N MET A 138 -4.76 6.32 21.00
CA MET A 138 -4.06 5.05 21.17
C MET A 138 -4.10 4.22 19.88
N ARG A 139 -5.28 4.02 19.28
CA ARG A 139 -5.44 3.27 18.03
C ARG A 139 -4.68 3.91 16.87
N ALA A 140 -4.80 5.23 16.71
CA ALA A 140 -4.04 5.97 15.70
C ALA A 140 -2.53 5.80 15.88
N THR A 141 -2.02 5.91 17.10
CA THR A 141 -0.58 5.72 17.38
C THR A 141 -0.12 4.31 17.00
N ASN A 142 -0.89 3.27 17.37
CA ASN A 142 -0.55 1.89 17.04
C ASN A 142 -0.59 1.63 15.53
N MET A 143 -1.59 2.18 14.82
CA MET A 143 -1.68 2.09 13.37
C MET A 143 -0.51 2.81 12.69
N LEU A 144 -0.16 4.02 13.13
CA LEU A 144 0.99 4.76 12.60
C LEU A 144 2.29 3.97 12.81
N LYS A 145 2.50 3.39 14.01
CA LYS A 145 3.68 2.55 14.29
C LYS A 145 3.73 1.36 13.33
N ARG A 146 2.62 0.63 13.16
CA ARG A 146 2.55 -0.50 12.22
C ARG A 146 2.81 -0.05 10.78
N PHE A 147 2.23 1.08 10.37
CA PHE A 147 2.31 1.58 9.00
C PHE A 147 3.75 1.85 8.58
N VAL A 148 4.51 2.54 9.43
CA VAL A 148 5.91 2.85 9.13
C VAL A 148 6.83 1.64 9.23
N LEU A 149 6.53 0.67 10.11
CA LEU A 149 7.34 -0.55 10.27
C LEU A 149 7.11 -1.56 9.13
N MET A 150 5.89 -1.63 8.59
CA MET A 150 5.57 -2.52 7.47
C MET A 150 5.86 -1.89 6.10
N GLY A 151 6.29 -0.62 6.06
CA GLY A 151 6.60 0.08 4.82
C GLY A 151 5.36 0.54 4.03
N GLY A 152 4.23 0.73 4.73
CA GLY A 152 2.93 1.08 4.16
C GLY A 152 2.00 -0.13 4.05
N PHE A 153 0.70 0.12 4.19
CA PHE A 153 -0.37 -0.84 3.92
C PHE A 153 -1.69 -0.09 3.68
N ASP A 154 -2.69 -0.76 3.13
CA ASP A 154 -4.01 -0.17 2.97
C ASP A 154 -4.74 -0.10 4.31
N ILE A 155 -4.90 1.12 4.84
CA ILE A 155 -5.57 1.35 6.11
C ILE A 155 -7.10 1.18 6.04
N ASP A 156 -7.67 1.17 4.83
CA ASP A 156 -9.10 0.93 4.63
C ASP A 156 -9.42 -0.58 4.59
N ASP A 157 -8.40 -1.44 4.54
CA ASP A 157 -8.57 -2.90 4.63
C ASP A 157 -8.90 -3.32 6.07
N THR A 158 -9.98 -4.09 6.24
CA THR A 158 -10.57 -4.43 7.55
C THR A 158 -9.64 -5.25 8.44
N ASP A 159 -8.70 -5.99 7.84
CA ASP A 159 -7.68 -6.74 8.60
C ASP A 159 -6.63 -5.81 9.23
N ASN A 160 -6.53 -4.56 8.74
CA ASN A 160 -5.52 -3.61 9.17
C ASN A 160 -6.00 -2.60 10.22
N THR A 161 -7.31 -2.46 10.41
CA THR A 161 -7.95 -1.54 11.35
C THR A 161 -8.10 -2.11 12.77
N ASP A 162 -8.10 -3.44 12.91
CA ASP A 162 -8.37 -4.13 14.19
C ASP A 162 -7.14 -4.82 14.77
N GLY A 163 -6.38 -4.04 15.54
CA GLY A 163 -5.28 -4.51 16.37
C GLY A 163 -5.61 -4.67 17.85
N GLN A 164 -6.88 -4.72 18.26
CA GLN A 164 -7.31 -5.23 19.57
C GLN A 164 -8.69 -5.89 19.45
N SER A 165 -8.67 -7.21 19.27
CA SER A 165 -9.71 -8.08 19.78
C SER A 165 -9.97 -7.69 21.24
N GLU A 166 -11.15 -7.14 21.50
CA GLU A 166 -11.68 -7.01 22.85
C GLU A 166 -11.62 -8.42 23.46
N THR A 167 -10.70 -8.62 24.40
CA THR A 167 -10.77 -9.75 25.34
C THR A 167 -12.16 -9.73 25.92
N LYS A 168 -12.97 -10.72 25.54
CA LYS A 168 -14.24 -11.05 26.18
C LYS A 168 -13.99 -11.23 27.67
N ASN A 169 -14.21 -10.17 28.44
CA ASN A 169 -14.53 -10.30 29.85
C ASN A 169 -16.04 -10.52 29.91
N GLU A 170 -16.45 -11.77 29.69
CA GLU A 170 -17.69 -12.28 30.24
C GLU A 170 -17.49 -12.35 31.76
N HIS A 171 -18.36 -11.65 32.50
CA HIS A 171 -18.66 -11.92 33.90
C HIS A 171 -20.05 -12.52 33.95
#